data_AF-A0A7Y6UGK6-F1
#
_entry.id   AF-A0A7Y6UGK6-F1
#
_cell.length_a   1.000
_cell.length_b   1.000
_cell.length_c   1.000
_cell.angle_alpha   90.00
_cell.angle_beta   90.00
_cell.angle_gamma   90.00
#
_symmetry.space_group_name_H-M   'P 1'
#
loop_
_entity.id
_entity.type
_entity.pdbx_description
1 polymer ?
#
loop_
_entity_poly.entity_id
_entity_poly.type
_entity_poly.pdbx_seq_one_letter_code
_entity_poly.pdbx_strand_id
1 'polypeptide(L)'
;MTKRTWYRVALARPGVVRLVASSGEHMGQAIAEAVDHIAGSWPVAVDNAPEEIIPLGESVGKGHVIMLGDAPPDLPTFRWPTGVLPSLEGAPALAAARPGWIVRPDRKLLVIEAQTDEEHIIDLFLGLIEKLPSADNLEVRVQPHFEDAPATHVWLTSRVNAKKILRFLDDHDVELIGNGHLELSVYVRAHKATLRLTEHKTVVWIAEDGALEADVERWLGELGVPRVDSLTTIAEAPHFHYRPAKSRDRKKLEEELYRQRLRKVATEPKA
;
A
#
# COMPACT_ATOMS: atom_id res chain seq x y z
N MET A 1 20.07 -16.54 13.09
CA MET A 1 19.85 -15.11 13.38
C MET A 1 19.44 -14.44 12.10
N THR A 2 18.26 -13.84 12.04
CA THR A 2 17.83 -13.03 10.89
C THR A 2 18.75 -11.81 10.81
N LYS A 3 19.40 -11.59 9.67
CA LYS A 3 20.28 -10.42 9.47
C LYS A 3 19.40 -9.17 9.49
N ARG A 4 19.63 -8.24 10.42
CA ARG A 4 18.95 -6.94 10.40
C ARG A 4 19.49 -6.10 9.25
N THR A 5 18.60 -5.40 8.57
CA THR A 5 18.92 -4.44 7.52
C THR A 5 18.70 -3.04 8.04
N TRP A 6 19.60 -2.11 7.69
CA TRP A 6 19.49 -0.70 8.05
C TRP A 6 18.86 0.08 6.91
N TYR A 7 17.99 1.01 7.28
CA TYR A 7 17.23 1.85 6.37
C TYR A 7 17.37 3.31 6.78
N ARG A 8 17.43 4.20 5.81
CA ARG A 8 17.24 5.64 6.00
C ARG A 8 15.76 5.93 5.86
N VAL A 9 15.15 6.54 6.88
CA VAL A 9 13.72 6.89 6.88
C VAL A 9 13.62 8.41 7.03
N ALA A 10 12.97 9.05 6.08
CA ALA A 10 12.58 10.46 6.20
C ALA A 10 11.22 10.53 6.91
N LEU A 11 11.17 11.26 8.02
CA LEU A 11 10.01 11.41 8.87
C LEU A 11 9.57 12.88 8.88
N ALA A 12 8.35 13.14 8.39
CA ALA A 12 7.76 14.46 8.44
C ALA A 12 7.06 14.70 9.78
N ARG A 13 7.10 15.96 10.21
CA ARG A 13 6.32 16.56 11.31
C ARG A 13 5.83 17.92 10.84
N PRO A 14 4.89 18.56 11.56
CA PRO A 14 4.51 19.93 11.26
C PRO A 14 5.75 20.84 11.19
N GLY A 15 6.06 21.34 9.99
CA GLY A 15 7.14 22.30 9.72
C GLY A 15 8.57 21.74 9.56
N VAL A 16 8.80 20.42 9.66
CA VAL A 16 10.15 19.85 9.50
C VAL A 16 10.13 18.40 9.01
N VAL A 17 11.12 18.02 8.21
CA VAL A 17 11.40 16.62 7.85
C VAL A 17 12.76 16.22 8.41
N ARG A 18 12.81 15.14 9.18
CA ARG A 18 14.02 14.60 9.81
C ARG A 18 14.43 13.32 9.11
N LEU A 19 15.74 13.13 8.96
CA LEU A 19 16.29 11.89 8.45
C LEU A 19 16.85 11.07 9.61
N VAL A 20 16.48 9.79 9.67
CA VAL A 20 17.01 8.83 10.64
C VAL A 20 17.50 7.57 9.97
N ALA A 21 18.46 6.88 10.57
CA ALA A 21 18.77 5.49 10.25
C ALA A 21 18.08 4.58 11.28
N SER A 22 17.40 3.53 10.82
CA SER A 22 16.73 2.57 11.68
C SER A 22 16.97 1.14 11.18
N SER A 23 16.98 0.16 12.08
CA SER A 23 17.31 -1.24 11.75
C SER A 23 16.12 -2.16 11.96
N GLY A 24 15.77 -3.00 10.98
CA GLY A 24 14.67 -3.95 11.12
C GLY A 24 15.04 -5.33 10.59
N GLU A 25 14.27 -6.36 10.96
CA GLU A 25 14.27 -7.62 10.21
C GLU A 25 13.73 -7.41 8.79
N HIS A 26 12.88 -6.40 8.60
CA HIS A 26 12.42 -5.89 7.32
C HIS A 26 12.11 -4.39 7.41
N MET A 27 11.90 -3.75 6.26
CA MET A 27 11.69 -2.30 6.13
C MET A 27 10.54 -1.78 7.00
N GLY A 28 9.37 -2.43 7.00
CA GLY A 28 8.23 -1.99 7.82
C GLY A 28 8.50 -1.98 9.32
N GLN A 29 9.35 -2.88 9.83
CA GLN A 29 9.79 -2.84 11.22
C GLN A 29 10.71 -1.63 11.46
N ALA A 30 11.67 -1.37 10.57
CA ALA A 30 12.55 -0.22 10.69
C ALA A 30 11.78 1.11 10.63
N ILE A 31 10.76 1.21 9.76
CA ILE A 31 9.85 2.36 9.68
C ILE A 31 9.10 2.53 11.00
N ALA A 32 8.51 1.48 11.55
CA ALA A 32 7.79 1.56 12.83
C ALA A 32 8.71 2.01 13.98
N GLU A 33 9.91 1.43 14.08
CA GLU A 33 10.92 1.84 15.07
C GLU A 33 11.31 3.33 14.89
N ALA A 34 11.43 3.80 13.65
CA ALA A 34 11.73 5.20 13.33
C ALA A 34 10.59 6.15 13.75
N VAL A 35 9.34 5.81 13.45
CA VAL A 35 8.15 6.58 13.83
C VAL A 35 7.99 6.65 15.35
N ASP A 36 8.18 5.52 16.05
CA ASP A 36 8.11 5.46 17.52
C ASP A 36 9.19 6.35 18.17
N HIS A 37 10.38 6.44 17.56
CA HIS A 37 11.47 7.28 18.05
C HIS A 37 11.16 8.78 17.94
N ILE A 38 10.41 9.19 16.90
CA ILE A 38 10.01 10.59 16.71
C ILE A 38 8.48 10.70 16.79
N ALA A 39 7.96 10.76 18.02
CA ALA A 39 6.53 10.82 18.27
C ALA A 39 5.80 11.94 17.48
N GLY A 40 4.66 11.57 16.90
CA GLY A 40 3.84 12.46 16.06
C GLY A 40 4.43 12.74 14.68
N SER A 41 5.40 11.94 14.24
CA SER A 41 5.90 11.94 12.87
C SER A 41 5.22 10.87 12.01
N TRP A 42 5.39 10.98 10.69
CA TRP A 42 4.97 9.98 9.71
C TRP A 42 6.05 9.83 8.63
N PRO A 43 6.20 8.63 8.04
CA PRO A 43 7.20 8.41 7.01
C PRO A 43 6.78 9.05 5.69
N VAL A 44 7.74 9.66 4.99
CA VAL A 44 7.51 10.31 3.69
C VAL A 44 8.42 9.79 2.58
N ALA A 45 9.55 9.17 2.94
CA ALA A 45 10.45 8.49 2.01
C ALA A 45 11.34 7.50 2.77
N VAL A 46 11.89 6.50 2.07
CA VAL A 46 12.75 5.47 2.65
C VAL A 46 13.80 5.01 1.65
N ASP A 47 14.98 4.63 2.13
CA ASP A 47 16.01 3.94 1.33
C ASP A 47 16.74 2.90 2.16
N ASN A 48 17.44 1.98 1.50
CA ASN A 48 18.48 1.22 2.19
C ASN A 48 19.56 2.17 2.71
N ALA A 49 20.06 1.94 3.92
CA ALA A 49 21.19 2.68 4.44
C ALA A 49 22.48 2.19 3.78
N PRO A 50 23.34 3.08 3.27
CA PRO A 50 24.64 2.70 2.76
C PRO A 50 25.55 2.28 3.93
N GLU A 51 26.62 1.53 3.64
CA GLU A 51 27.46 0.90 4.66
C GLU A 51 28.10 1.90 5.62
N GLU A 52 28.36 3.14 5.18
CA GLU A 52 29.02 4.16 6.00
C GLU A 52 28.13 4.69 7.14
N ILE A 53 26.81 4.49 7.04
CA ILE A 53 25.83 4.92 8.05
C ILE A 53 25.53 3.81 9.06
N ILE A 54 25.95 2.57 8.77
CA ILE A 54 25.72 1.41 9.63
C ILE A 54 26.70 1.47 10.82
N PRO A 55 26.22 1.50 12.09
CA PRO A 55 27.10 1.49 13.25
C PRO A 55 28.04 0.28 13.23
N LEU A 56 29.33 0.54 13.34
CA LEU A 56 30.35 -0.50 13.50
C LEU A 56 30.31 -1.04 14.94
N GLY A 57 29.70 -2.21 15.15
CA GLY A 57 29.84 -2.97 16.40
C GLY A 57 28.63 -3.82 16.79
N GLU A 58 28.90 -4.99 17.37
CA GLU A 58 27.90 -5.95 17.91
C GLU A 58 27.12 -5.42 19.15
N SER A 59 27.35 -4.18 19.58
CA SER A 59 26.80 -3.62 20.83
C SER A 59 25.55 -2.76 20.67
N VAL A 60 25.03 -2.58 19.46
CA VAL A 60 23.71 -1.98 19.27
C VAL A 60 22.65 -3.07 19.43
N GLY A 61 22.02 -3.13 20.61
CA GLY A 61 20.89 -4.03 20.94
C GLY A 61 19.68 -3.97 20.00
N LYS A 62 18.49 -4.42 20.44
CA LYS A 62 17.29 -4.38 19.58
C LYS A 62 16.73 -2.95 19.49
N GLY A 63 16.44 -2.44 18.28
CA GLY A 63 15.63 -1.24 18.09
C GLY A 63 16.36 0.09 18.00
N HIS A 64 17.53 0.16 17.35
CA HIS A 64 18.29 1.41 17.28
C HIS A 64 17.82 2.32 16.15
N VAL A 65 17.60 3.59 16.52
CA VAL A 65 17.37 4.71 15.62
C VAL A 65 18.47 5.73 15.85
N ILE A 66 19.06 6.21 14.75
CA ILE A 66 20.14 7.19 14.75
C ILE A 66 19.65 8.43 14.03
N MET A 67 19.77 9.59 14.68
CA MET A 67 19.49 10.87 14.03
C MET A 67 20.57 11.20 13.00
N LEU A 68 20.19 11.34 11.74
CA LEU A 68 21.09 11.75 10.65
C LEU A 68 21.03 13.25 10.37
N GLY A 69 20.02 13.94 10.91
CA GLY A 69 19.86 15.39 10.81
C GLY A 69 18.56 15.79 10.11
N ASP A 70 18.59 16.94 9.43
CA ASP A 70 17.50 17.38 8.57
C ASP A 70 17.52 16.60 7.25
N ALA A 71 16.33 16.26 6.75
CA ALA A 71 16.21 15.66 5.42
C ALA A 71 16.35 16.75 4.33
N PRO A 72 16.55 16.35 3.05
CA PRO A 72 16.52 17.30 1.94
C PRO A 72 15.26 18.19 1.98
N PRO A 73 15.39 19.52 1.74
CA PRO A 73 14.32 20.48 1.97
C PRO A 73 13.14 20.37 0.99
N ASP A 74 13.30 19.60 -0.08
CA ASP A 74 12.35 19.39 -1.17
C ASP A 74 11.47 18.13 -0.99
N LEU A 75 11.63 17.39 0.11
CA LEU A 75 10.80 16.21 0.36
C LEU A 75 9.33 16.60 0.62
N PRO A 76 8.37 16.01 -0.12
CA PRO A 76 6.96 16.21 0.16
C PRO A 76 6.57 15.66 1.54
N THR A 77 5.53 16.25 2.11
CA THR A 77 4.98 15.84 3.42
C THR A 77 3.69 15.03 3.31
N PHE A 78 3.32 14.60 2.10
CA PHE A 78 2.16 13.76 1.86
C PHE A 78 2.24 12.46 2.68
N ARG A 79 1.14 12.11 3.34
CA ARG A 79 1.01 10.90 4.16
C ARG A 79 0.70 9.71 3.27
N TRP A 80 1.73 9.05 2.76
CA TRP A 80 1.56 7.88 1.90
C TRP A 80 0.83 6.74 2.64
N PRO A 81 -0.13 6.07 1.98
CA PRO A 81 -0.73 4.87 2.53
C PRO A 81 0.29 3.82 2.97
N THR A 82 0.00 3.16 4.10
CA THR A 82 0.88 2.10 4.61
C THR A 82 1.15 1.03 3.54
N GLY A 83 2.40 0.62 3.46
CA GLY A 83 2.88 -0.43 2.57
C GLY A 83 3.69 0.08 1.38
N VAL A 84 3.66 1.38 1.07
CA VAL A 84 4.46 1.94 -0.02
C VAL A 84 5.03 3.30 0.35
N LEU A 85 6.30 3.54 0.03
CA LEU A 85 6.99 4.82 0.25
C LEU A 85 7.93 5.11 -0.92
N PRO A 86 8.04 6.38 -1.36
CA PRO A 86 9.03 6.74 -2.36
C PRO A 86 10.45 6.55 -1.83
N SER A 87 11.42 6.37 -2.74
CA SER A 87 12.83 6.48 -2.37
C SER A 87 13.17 7.93 -2.00
N LEU A 88 14.29 8.18 -1.31
CA LEU A 88 14.70 9.56 -1.01
C LEU A 88 14.96 10.35 -2.30
N GLU A 89 15.47 9.69 -3.34
CA GLU A 89 15.71 10.28 -4.66
C GLU A 89 14.42 10.48 -5.47
N GLY A 90 13.45 9.57 -5.34
CA GLY A 90 12.19 9.62 -6.08
C GLY A 90 11.17 10.59 -5.48
N ALA A 91 11.24 10.82 -4.16
CA ALA A 91 10.25 11.62 -3.44
C ALA A 91 10.06 13.06 -3.97
N PRO A 92 11.09 13.82 -4.39
CA PRO A 92 10.90 15.15 -4.96
C PRO A 92 10.00 15.17 -6.21
N ALA A 93 10.01 14.10 -7.02
CA ALA A 93 9.14 13.99 -8.21
C ALA A 93 7.64 13.89 -7.85
N LEU A 94 7.33 13.54 -6.60
CA LEU A 94 5.97 13.37 -6.10
C LEU A 94 5.49 14.58 -5.27
N ALA A 95 6.12 15.74 -5.42
CA ALA A 95 5.77 16.97 -4.69
C ALA A 95 4.29 17.41 -4.85
N ALA A 96 3.66 17.05 -5.98
CA ALA A 96 2.26 17.36 -6.28
C ALA A 96 1.25 16.31 -5.76
N ALA A 97 1.73 15.23 -5.10
CA ALA A 97 0.88 14.18 -4.56
C ALA A 97 -0.15 14.74 -3.57
N ARG A 98 -1.41 14.38 -3.79
CA ARG A 98 -2.55 14.77 -2.98
C ARG A 98 -3.67 13.75 -3.14
N PRO A 99 -4.66 13.70 -2.23
CA PRO A 99 -5.85 12.90 -2.44
C PRO A 99 -6.62 13.41 -3.66
N GLY A 100 -7.21 12.48 -4.41
CA GLY A 100 -8.05 12.81 -5.55
C GLY A 100 -8.34 11.62 -6.44
N TRP A 101 -9.24 11.81 -7.40
CA TRP A 101 -9.55 10.82 -8.42
C TRP A 101 -9.67 11.42 -9.82
N ILE A 102 -9.40 10.58 -10.82
CA ILE A 102 -9.49 10.89 -12.25
C ILE A 102 -10.12 9.74 -13.02
N VAL A 103 -10.62 10.04 -14.22
CA VAL A 103 -10.92 9.03 -15.23
C VAL A 103 -9.69 8.92 -16.14
N ARG A 104 -9.10 7.73 -16.25
CA ARG A 104 -7.99 7.47 -17.17
C ARG A 104 -8.54 7.22 -18.57
N PRO A 105 -7.97 7.84 -19.61
CA PRO A 105 -8.34 7.53 -20.98
C PRO A 105 -7.99 6.08 -21.34
N ASP A 106 -9.01 5.28 -21.65
CA ASP A 106 -8.87 3.95 -22.24
C ASP A 106 -9.86 3.79 -23.40
N ARG A 107 -9.51 3.01 -24.42
CA ARG A 107 -10.34 2.86 -25.63
C ARG A 107 -11.49 1.88 -25.48
N LYS A 108 -11.43 1.00 -24.48
CA LYS A 108 -12.33 -0.16 -24.34
C LYS A 108 -12.96 -0.24 -22.96
N LEU A 109 -12.32 0.33 -21.95
CA LEU A 109 -12.73 0.22 -20.56
C LEU A 109 -13.02 1.61 -19.98
N LEU A 110 -13.92 1.65 -19.01
CA LEU A 110 -13.98 2.75 -18.05
C LEU A 110 -12.97 2.45 -16.95
N VAL A 111 -12.00 3.36 -16.76
CA VAL A 111 -10.98 3.26 -15.72
C VAL A 111 -11.01 4.52 -14.86
N ILE A 112 -11.41 4.36 -13.59
CA ILE A 112 -11.38 5.43 -12.60
C ILE A 112 -10.29 5.09 -11.58
N GLU A 113 -9.35 6.00 -11.38
CA GLU A 113 -8.29 5.88 -10.38
C GLU A 113 -8.49 6.89 -9.26
N ALA A 114 -8.36 6.42 -8.02
CA ALA A 114 -8.44 7.23 -6.82
C ALA A 114 -7.24 6.96 -5.92
N GLN A 115 -6.68 8.03 -5.36
CA GLN A 115 -5.63 7.99 -4.35
C GLN A 115 -6.10 8.80 -3.14
N THR A 116 -5.74 8.33 -1.96
CA THR A 116 -5.91 9.07 -0.70
C THR A 116 -4.68 8.86 0.19
N ASP A 117 -4.69 9.43 1.38
CA ASP A 117 -3.62 9.30 2.36
C ASP A 117 -3.77 8.05 3.26
N GLU A 118 -2.79 7.87 4.14
CA GLU A 118 -2.77 6.77 5.13
C GLU A 118 -4.01 6.69 6.01
N GLU A 119 -4.58 7.82 6.39
CA GLU A 119 -5.70 7.86 7.34
C GLU A 119 -7.00 7.38 6.70
N HIS A 120 -7.14 7.56 5.38
CA HIS A 120 -8.42 7.35 4.68
C HIS A 120 -8.44 6.16 3.72
N ILE A 121 -7.31 5.48 3.46
CA ILE A 121 -7.26 4.42 2.43
C ILE A 121 -8.15 3.20 2.77
N ILE A 122 -8.23 2.83 4.05
CA ILE A 122 -9.07 1.73 4.52
C ILE A 122 -10.54 2.10 4.32
N ASP A 123 -10.95 3.28 4.82
CA ASP A 123 -12.32 3.78 4.70
C ASP A 123 -12.74 3.95 3.24
N LEU A 124 -11.85 4.43 2.37
CA LEU A 124 -12.10 4.55 0.95
C LEU A 124 -12.39 3.18 0.32
N PHE A 125 -11.50 2.20 0.53
CA PHE A 125 -11.62 0.90 -0.12
C PHE A 125 -12.82 0.10 0.41
N LEU A 126 -12.97 0.03 1.74
CA LEU A 126 -14.10 -0.66 2.36
C LEU A 126 -15.43 0.07 2.09
N GLY A 127 -15.44 1.40 2.13
CA GLY A 127 -16.63 2.19 1.82
C GLY A 127 -17.11 2.03 0.39
N LEU A 128 -16.20 1.87 -0.58
CA LEU A 128 -16.57 1.52 -1.95
C LEU A 128 -17.15 0.11 -2.04
N ILE A 129 -16.55 -0.88 -1.37
CA ILE A 129 -17.08 -2.26 -1.33
C ILE A 129 -18.49 -2.30 -0.74
N GLU A 130 -18.75 -1.53 0.32
CA GLU A 130 -20.07 -1.43 0.96
C GLU A 130 -21.15 -0.92 0.00
N LYS A 131 -20.79 0.00 -0.90
CA LYS A 131 -21.72 0.63 -1.85
C LYS A 131 -21.95 -0.21 -3.11
N LEU A 132 -21.18 -1.27 -3.35
CA LEU A 132 -21.34 -2.11 -4.52
C LEU A 132 -22.73 -2.77 -4.57
N PRO A 133 -23.40 -2.78 -5.75
CA PRO A 133 -24.70 -3.43 -5.89
C PRO A 133 -24.62 -4.96 -5.71
N SER A 134 -23.46 -5.52 -6.02
CA SER A 134 -23.14 -6.93 -5.79
C SER A 134 -21.62 -7.10 -5.70
N ALA A 135 -21.18 -8.16 -5.02
CA ALA A 135 -19.81 -8.65 -5.10
C ALA A 135 -19.88 -10.16 -5.31
N ASP A 136 -18.97 -10.70 -6.13
CA ASP A 136 -18.91 -12.11 -6.44
C ASP A 136 -17.78 -12.82 -5.68
N ASN A 137 -16.58 -12.25 -5.68
CA ASN A 137 -15.40 -12.83 -5.06
C ASN A 137 -14.42 -11.74 -4.63
N LEU A 138 -13.55 -12.10 -3.70
CA LEU A 138 -12.34 -11.38 -3.38
C LEU A 138 -11.15 -12.18 -3.90
N GLU A 139 -10.30 -11.51 -4.66
CA GLU A 139 -9.00 -11.98 -5.09
C GLU A 139 -7.91 -11.26 -4.29
N VAL A 140 -6.91 -12.02 -3.83
CA VAL A 140 -5.69 -11.52 -3.20
C VAL A 140 -4.51 -11.99 -4.04
N ARG A 141 -3.82 -11.07 -4.70
CA ARG A 141 -2.60 -11.36 -5.46
C ARG A 141 -1.38 -11.02 -4.60
N VAL A 142 -0.57 -12.03 -4.32
CA VAL A 142 0.68 -11.91 -3.56
C VAL A 142 1.83 -11.74 -4.56
N GLN A 143 2.38 -10.53 -4.64
CA GLN A 143 3.35 -10.15 -5.66
C GLN A 143 4.71 -10.84 -5.48
N PRO A 144 5.48 -11.11 -6.55
CA PRO A 144 6.75 -11.82 -6.47
C PRO A 144 7.83 -11.05 -5.72
N HIS A 145 7.77 -9.72 -5.69
CA HIS A 145 8.70 -8.90 -4.92
C HIS A 145 8.44 -8.96 -3.39
N PHE A 146 7.40 -9.66 -2.94
CA PHE A 146 7.29 -10.04 -1.53
C PHE A 146 8.31 -11.15 -1.22
N GLU A 147 9.40 -10.78 -0.54
CA GLU A 147 10.49 -11.70 -0.16
C GLU A 147 11.15 -12.38 -1.37
N ASP A 148 11.22 -11.66 -2.50
CA ASP A 148 11.86 -12.09 -3.77
C ASP A 148 11.44 -13.49 -4.25
N ALA A 149 10.16 -13.81 -4.07
CA ALA A 149 9.56 -15.03 -4.56
C ALA A 149 9.61 -15.14 -6.10
N PRO A 150 9.62 -16.37 -6.65
CA PRO A 150 9.73 -16.59 -8.10
C PRO A 150 8.47 -16.26 -8.89
N ALA A 151 7.34 -16.01 -8.23
CA ALA A 151 6.03 -15.92 -8.86
C ALA A 151 5.00 -15.11 -8.06
N THR A 152 4.02 -14.57 -8.76
CA THR A 152 2.75 -14.09 -8.19
C THR A 152 1.92 -15.29 -7.77
N HIS A 153 1.35 -15.25 -6.56
CA HIS A 153 0.35 -16.24 -6.13
C HIS A 153 -1.01 -15.58 -6.03
N VAL A 154 -2.00 -16.14 -6.73
CA VAL A 154 -3.38 -15.61 -6.75
C VAL A 154 -4.27 -16.48 -5.87
N TRP A 155 -4.89 -15.86 -4.86
CA TRP A 155 -5.81 -16.48 -3.92
C TRP A 155 -7.22 -15.94 -4.12
N LEU A 156 -8.20 -16.83 -4.24
CA LEU A 156 -9.57 -16.46 -4.56
C LEU A 156 -10.54 -17.07 -3.55
N THR A 157 -11.47 -16.25 -3.05
CA THR A 157 -12.60 -16.77 -2.29
C THR A 157 -13.54 -17.58 -3.20
N SER A 158 -14.28 -18.54 -2.64
CA SER A 158 -15.52 -18.98 -3.31
C SER A 158 -16.49 -17.80 -3.47
N ARG A 159 -17.57 -17.98 -4.25
CA ARG A 159 -18.60 -16.94 -4.38
C ARG A 159 -19.06 -16.45 -3.00
N VAL A 160 -19.00 -15.16 -2.80
CA VAL A 160 -19.20 -14.49 -1.50
C VAL A 160 -19.81 -13.10 -1.74
N ASN A 161 -20.55 -12.57 -0.77
CA ASN A 161 -21.15 -11.24 -0.87
C ASN A 161 -20.28 -10.15 -0.21
N ALA A 162 -20.58 -8.88 -0.49
CA ALA A 162 -19.84 -7.73 0.01
C ALA A 162 -19.68 -7.75 1.54
N LYS A 163 -20.75 -8.06 2.30
CA LYS A 163 -20.69 -8.13 3.78
C LYS A 163 -19.63 -9.08 4.32
N LYS A 164 -19.46 -10.25 3.68
CA LYS A 164 -18.43 -11.22 4.09
C LYS A 164 -17.04 -10.81 3.65
N ILE A 165 -16.90 -10.14 2.49
CA ILE A 165 -15.63 -9.55 2.05
C ILE A 165 -15.20 -8.47 3.03
N LEU A 166 -16.09 -7.53 3.38
CA LEU A 166 -15.84 -6.47 4.35
C LEU A 166 -15.35 -7.03 5.68
N ARG A 167 -16.07 -7.98 6.27
CA ARG A 167 -15.66 -8.62 7.52
C ARG A 167 -14.26 -9.26 7.42
N PHE A 168 -13.99 -9.97 6.32
CA PHE A 168 -12.69 -10.61 6.14
C PHE A 168 -11.57 -9.56 6.01
N LEU A 169 -11.80 -8.48 5.26
CA LEU A 169 -10.79 -7.42 5.12
C LEU A 169 -10.60 -6.63 6.42
N ASP A 170 -11.66 -6.41 7.19
CA ASP A 170 -11.62 -5.75 8.51
C ASP A 170 -10.85 -6.60 9.54
N ASP A 171 -11.11 -7.92 9.59
CA ASP A 171 -10.41 -8.87 10.47
C ASP A 171 -8.89 -9.01 10.11
N HIS A 172 -8.46 -8.53 8.93
CA HIS A 172 -7.12 -8.71 8.38
C HIS A 172 -6.52 -7.44 7.74
N ASP A 173 -7.00 -6.26 8.13
CA ASP A 173 -6.71 -4.97 7.50
C ASP A 173 -5.21 -4.65 7.43
N VAL A 174 -4.49 -4.82 8.55
CA VAL A 174 -3.04 -4.59 8.66
C VAL A 174 -2.27 -5.50 7.69
N GLU A 175 -2.69 -6.74 7.51
CA GLU A 175 -1.96 -7.69 6.67
C GLU A 175 -2.32 -7.62 5.19
N LEU A 176 -3.55 -7.22 4.88
CA LEU A 176 -4.07 -7.19 3.52
C LEU A 176 -4.01 -5.80 2.91
N ILE A 177 -4.67 -4.82 3.53
CA ILE A 177 -4.78 -3.45 3.01
C ILE A 177 -3.44 -2.73 3.19
N GLY A 178 -2.83 -2.83 4.38
CA GLY A 178 -1.56 -2.15 4.71
C GLY A 178 -0.30 -2.76 4.09
N ASN A 179 -0.41 -3.91 3.40
CA ASN A 179 0.76 -4.61 2.86
C ASN A 179 1.02 -4.25 1.41
N GLY A 180 2.12 -3.53 1.14
CA GLY A 180 2.50 -3.06 -0.19
C GLY A 180 2.80 -4.16 -1.19
N HIS A 181 2.90 -5.42 -0.75
CA HIS A 181 3.16 -6.53 -1.65
C HIS A 181 1.90 -7.25 -2.13
N LEU A 182 0.73 -6.72 -1.79
CA LEU A 182 -0.55 -7.32 -2.10
C LEU A 182 -1.39 -6.39 -2.97
N GLU A 183 -2.11 -7.02 -3.89
CA GLU A 183 -3.22 -6.41 -4.62
C GLU A 183 -4.50 -7.14 -4.23
N LEU A 184 -5.57 -6.37 -3.99
CA LEU A 184 -6.89 -6.88 -3.63
C LEU A 184 -7.88 -6.51 -4.73
N SER A 185 -8.67 -7.47 -5.19
CA SER A 185 -9.67 -7.21 -6.24
C SER A 185 -11.03 -7.81 -5.87
N VAL A 186 -12.09 -7.03 -6.04
CA VAL A 186 -13.48 -7.44 -5.84
C VAL A 186 -14.20 -7.40 -7.18
N TYR A 187 -14.66 -8.56 -7.65
CA TYR A 187 -15.36 -8.67 -8.92
C TYR A 187 -16.86 -8.42 -8.76
N VAL A 188 -17.43 -7.65 -9.70
CA VAL A 188 -18.85 -7.31 -9.81
C VAL A 188 -19.36 -7.87 -11.14
N ARG A 189 -19.77 -9.14 -11.16
CA ARG A 189 -20.08 -9.87 -12.40
C ARG A 189 -21.22 -9.24 -13.19
N ALA A 190 -22.25 -8.75 -12.51
CA ALA A 190 -23.42 -8.17 -13.15
C ALA A 190 -23.08 -6.97 -14.06
N HIS A 191 -21.99 -6.26 -13.73
CA HIS A 191 -21.50 -5.09 -14.46
C HIS A 191 -20.15 -5.33 -15.15
N LYS A 192 -19.67 -6.58 -15.15
CA LYS A 192 -18.33 -6.96 -15.62
C LYS A 192 -17.25 -5.98 -15.16
N ALA A 193 -17.34 -5.59 -13.90
CA ALA A 193 -16.47 -4.59 -13.30
C ALA A 193 -15.62 -5.19 -12.20
N THR A 194 -14.48 -4.56 -11.92
CA THR A 194 -13.56 -4.91 -10.84
C THR A 194 -13.19 -3.67 -10.07
N LEU A 195 -13.38 -3.71 -8.76
CA LEU A 195 -12.81 -2.75 -7.83
C LEU A 195 -11.49 -3.32 -7.30
N ARG A 196 -10.38 -2.60 -7.46
CA ARG A 196 -9.05 -3.05 -7.08
C ARG A 196 -8.39 -2.07 -6.11
N LEU A 197 -7.68 -2.57 -5.12
CA LEU A 197 -6.63 -1.86 -4.39
C LEU A 197 -5.29 -2.40 -4.88
N THR A 198 -4.49 -1.54 -5.52
CA THR A 198 -3.18 -1.92 -6.05
C THR A 198 -2.15 -2.06 -4.93
N GLU A 199 -1.05 -2.74 -5.24
CA GLU A 199 0.20 -2.79 -4.50
C GLU A 199 0.81 -1.40 -4.23
N HIS A 200 0.49 -0.42 -5.10
CA HIS A 200 0.83 1.01 -4.97
C HIS A 200 -0.19 1.81 -4.14
N LYS A 201 -1.20 1.14 -3.56
CA LYS A 201 -2.25 1.75 -2.73
C LYS A 201 -3.12 2.78 -3.46
N THR A 202 -3.30 2.56 -4.75
CA THR A 202 -4.29 3.23 -5.59
C THR A 202 -5.55 2.37 -5.65
N VAL A 203 -6.72 2.98 -5.46
CA VAL A 203 -8.00 2.33 -5.71
C VAL A 203 -8.38 2.53 -7.18
N VAL A 204 -8.70 1.44 -7.87
CA VAL A 204 -9.02 1.46 -9.30
C VAL A 204 -10.36 0.77 -9.54
N TRP A 205 -11.27 1.46 -10.19
CA TRP A 205 -12.49 0.89 -10.74
C TRP A 205 -12.30 0.65 -12.24
N ILE A 206 -12.49 -0.59 -12.68
CA ILE A 206 -12.36 -1.01 -14.08
C ILE A 206 -13.67 -1.65 -14.51
N ALA A 207 -14.28 -1.17 -15.60
CA ALA A 207 -15.52 -1.74 -16.14
C ALA A 207 -15.51 -1.80 -17.67
N GLU A 208 -16.20 -2.79 -18.24
CA GLU A 208 -16.44 -2.87 -19.71
C GLU A 208 -17.43 -1.79 -20.21
N ASP A 209 -18.25 -1.23 -19.32
CA ASP A 209 -19.21 -0.18 -19.64
C ASP A 209 -19.32 0.87 -18.51
N GLY A 210 -20.06 1.95 -18.79
CA GLY A 210 -20.28 3.06 -17.86
C GLY A 210 -21.53 2.92 -16.97
N ALA A 211 -22.11 1.72 -16.81
CA ALA A 211 -23.39 1.57 -16.11
C ALA A 211 -23.37 2.04 -14.65
N LEU A 212 -22.20 1.98 -13.99
CA LEU A 212 -21.99 2.43 -12.62
C LEU A 212 -21.11 3.69 -12.53
N GLU A 213 -20.79 4.36 -13.63
CA GLU A 213 -19.86 5.49 -13.64
C GLU A 213 -20.31 6.60 -12.69
N ALA A 214 -21.53 7.13 -12.88
CA ALA A 214 -22.08 8.20 -12.06
C ALA A 214 -22.21 7.81 -10.58
N ASP A 215 -22.45 6.53 -10.29
CA ASP A 215 -22.51 6.01 -8.93
C ASP A 215 -21.12 6.01 -8.28
N VAL A 216 -20.09 5.52 -8.98
CA VAL A 216 -18.72 5.53 -8.49
C VAL A 216 -18.22 6.95 -8.26
N GLU A 217 -18.48 7.88 -9.19
CA GLU A 217 -18.14 9.30 -9.01
C GLU A 217 -18.79 9.90 -7.76
N ARG A 218 -20.08 9.60 -7.54
CA ARG A 218 -20.83 10.03 -6.36
C ARG A 218 -20.25 9.42 -5.07
N TRP A 219 -19.97 8.12 -5.06
CA TRP A 219 -19.42 7.42 -3.89
C TRP A 219 -18.05 7.98 -3.49
N LEU A 220 -17.18 8.28 -4.47
CA LEU A 220 -15.89 8.93 -4.22
C LEU A 220 -16.07 10.31 -3.57
N GLY A 221 -17.05 11.10 -4.05
CA GLY A 221 -17.40 12.38 -3.45
C GLY A 221 -17.93 12.25 -2.01
N GLU A 222 -18.79 11.25 -1.74
CA GLU A 222 -19.30 10.95 -0.39
C GLU A 222 -18.18 10.49 0.56
N LEU A 223 -17.16 9.80 0.05
CA LEU A 223 -15.98 9.35 0.78
C LEU A 223 -14.88 10.42 0.87
N GLY A 224 -15.16 11.66 0.46
CA GLY A 224 -14.24 12.79 0.62
C GLY A 224 -13.07 12.82 -0.36
N VAL A 225 -13.10 12.02 -1.43
CA VAL A 225 -12.06 12.04 -2.48
C VAL A 225 -12.49 12.97 -3.61
N PRO A 226 -11.85 14.14 -3.80
CA PRO A 226 -12.26 15.10 -4.82
C PRO A 226 -11.83 14.66 -6.23
N ARG A 227 -12.58 15.05 -7.25
CA ARG A 227 -12.12 14.97 -8.64
C ARG A 227 -10.97 15.96 -8.85
N VAL A 228 -9.93 15.56 -9.56
CA VAL A 228 -8.78 16.41 -9.90
C VAL A 228 -8.49 16.37 -11.40
N ASP A 229 -7.70 17.33 -11.91
CA ASP A 229 -7.30 17.34 -13.32
C ASP A 229 -6.15 16.35 -13.62
N SER A 230 -5.31 16.10 -12.62
CA SER A 230 -4.19 15.18 -12.68
C SER A 230 -3.98 14.49 -11.34
N LEU A 231 -3.59 13.22 -11.41
CA LEU A 231 -3.29 12.39 -10.25
C LEU A 231 -1.81 11.98 -10.29
N THR A 232 -1.03 12.46 -9.33
CA THR A 232 0.36 12.03 -9.12
C THR A 232 0.37 10.84 -8.17
N THR A 233 0.79 9.69 -8.70
CA THR A 233 0.81 8.42 -7.97
C THR A 233 2.23 7.97 -7.66
N ILE A 234 2.39 7.14 -6.63
CA ILE A 234 3.72 6.64 -6.23
C ILE A 234 4.41 5.80 -7.32
N ALA A 235 3.64 5.21 -8.23
CA ALA A 235 4.14 4.45 -9.37
C ALA A 235 4.94 5.30 -10.38
N GLU A 236 4.83 6.64 -10.32
CA GLU A 236 5.52 7.57 -11.21
C GLU A 236 6.98 7.85 -10.81
N ALA A 237 7.43 7.37 -9.65
CA ALA A 237 8.78 7.57 -9.15
C ALA A 237 9.36 6.29 -8.53
N PRO A 238 10.69 6.17 -8.39
CA PRO A 238 11.30 5.08 -7.63
C PRO A 238 10.74 5.02 -6.20
N HIS A 239 10.35 3.82 -5.78
CA HIS A 239 9.68 3.60 -4.51
C HIS A 239 9.96 2.19 -3.98
N PHE A 240 9.57 1.95 -2.74
CA PHE A 240 9.67 0.67 -2.06
C PHE A 240 8.31 0.20 -1.59
N HIS A 241 8.04 -1.08 -1.81
CA HIS A 241 6.96 -1.79 -1.13
C HIS A 241 7.47 -2.38 0.17
N TYR A 242 6.64 -2.36 1.19
CA TYR A 242 6.90 -3.01 2.47
C TYR A 242 5.63 -3.61 3.06
N ARG A 243 5.83 -4.54 3.99
CA ARG A 243 4.77 -5.07 4.85
C ARG A 243 4.81 -4.41 6.23
N PRO A 244 3.67 -4.17 6.92
CA PRO A 244 3.66 -3.58 8.25
C PRO A 244 4.48 -4.36 9.27
N ALA A 245 4.98 -3.69 10.32
CA ALA A 245 5.89 -4.28 11.30
C ALA A 245 5.38 -5.58 11.95
N LYS A 246 4.06 -5.69 12.16
CA LYS A 246 3.43 -6.85 12.80
C LYS A 246 2.81 -7.84 11.82
N SER A 247 2.93 -7.61 10.51
CA SER A 247 2.31 -8.49 9.52
C SER A 247 3.12 -9.77 9.34
N ARG A 248 2.43 -10.86 9.01
CA ARG A 248 3.07 -12.14 8.65
C ARG A 248 4.06 -12.01 7.49
N ASP A 249 5.06 -12.91 7.50
CA ASP A 249 5.89 -13.18 6.33
C ASP A 249 5.05 -13.83 5.22
N ARG A 250 5.61 -13.92 4.01
CA ARG A 250 4.84 -14.40 2.85
C ARG A 250 4.25 -15.78 3.09
N LYS A 251 5.07 -16.70 3.64
CA LYS A 251 4.66 -18.09 3.89
C LYS A 251 3.50 -18.16 4.88
N LYS A 252 3.62 -17.49 6.03
CA LYS A 252 2.56 -17.48 7.05
C LYS A 252 1.29 -16.78 6.57
N LEU A 253 1.41 -15.75 5.74
CA LEU A 253 0.27 -15.10 5.11
C LEU A 253 -0.47 -16.09 4.20
N GLU A 254 0.25 -16.80 3.33
CA GLU A 254 -0.34 -17.80 2.43
C GLU A 254 -1.02 -18.94 3.22
N GLU A 255 -0.42 -19.40 4.32
CA GLU A 255 -1.03 -20.36 5.23
C GLU A 255 -2.30 -19.81 5.92
N GLU A 256 -2.34 -18.51 6.23
CA GLU A 256 -3.54 -17.84 6.73
C GLU A 256 -4.64 -17.77 5.65
N LEU A 257 -4.32 -17.33 4.42
CA LEU A 257 -5.29 -17.27 3.32
C LEU A 257 -5.93 -18.65 3.06
N TYR A 258 -5.11 -19.71 3.11
CA TYR A 258 -5.61 -21.08 3.03
C TYR A 258 -6.55 -21.44 4.20
N ARG A 259 -6.18 -21.11 5.44
CA ARG A 259 -7.02 -21.34 6.65
C ARG A 259 -8.35 -20.58 6.59
N GLN A 260 -8.35 -19.41 5.97
CA GLN A 260 -9.52 -18.58 5.69
C GLN A 260 -10.34 -19.07 4.49
N ARG A 261 -10.00 -20.26 3.96
CA ARG A 261 -10.68 -20.97 2.87
C ARG A 261 -10.60 -20.29 1.51
N LEU A 262 -9.62 -19.42 1.30
CA LEU A 262 -9.27 -18.99 -0.05
C LEU A 262 -8.53 -20.13 -0.77
N ARG A 263 -8.75 -20.24 -2.07
CA ARG A 263 -8.08 -21.22 -2.92
C ARG A 263 -7.00 -20.53 -3.72
N LYS A 264 -5.79 -21.11 -3.76
CA LYS A 264 -4.75 -20.69 -4.69
C LYS A 264 -5.13 -21.15 -6.10
N VAL A 265 -5.37 -20.20 -7.01
CA VAL A 265 -5.91 -20.47 -8.37
C VAL A 265 -4.89 -20.27 -9.48
N ALA A 266 -3.82 -19.51 -9.23
CA ALA A 266 -2.75 -19.31 -10.20
C ALA A 266 -1.40 -19.09 -9.52
N THR A 267 -0.36 -19.45 -10.27
CA THR A 267 1.05 -19.13 -9.99
C THR A 267 1.62 -18.56 -11.28
N GLU A 268 1.81 -17.24 -11.33
CA GLU A 268 2.31 -16.54 -12.52
C GLU A 268 3.80 -16.26 -12.33
N PRO A 269 4.69 -16.69 -13.24
CA PRO A 269 6.13 -16.44 -13.10
C PRO A 269 6.42 -14.94 -12.98
N LYS A 270 7.45 -14.58 -12.21
CA LYS A 270 8.00 -13.21 -12.21
C LYS A 270 8.40 -12.85 -13.64
N ALA A 271 7.79 -11.81 -14.19
CA ALA A 271 8.09 -11.29 -15.52
C ALA A 271 9.52 -10.75 -15.61
#